data_AF-A0A6P0JRR0-F1
#
_entry.id   AF-A0A6P0JRR0-F1
#
_cell.length_a   1.000
_cell.length_b   1.000
_cell.length_c   1.000
_cell.angle_alpha   90.00
_cell.angle_beta   90.00
_cell.angle_gamma   90.00
#
_symmetry.space_group_name_H-M   'P 1'
#
loop_
_entity.id
_entity.type
_entity.pdbx_description
1 polymer ?
#
loop_
_entity_poly.entity_id
_entity_poly.type
_entity_poly.pdbx_seq_one_letter_code
_entity_poly.pdbx_strand_id
1 'polypeptide(L)'
;AIAGPLGGFVITLPLLIWGLSLSEVVSVTENSGLLNFNSFDPRFSLFMAVVSKITLGAELGADTAINLHPMAIAAYLGVIVTALNLMPVGQLDGGHIVHAMYGQRTAMIIGQVARLLMLVFAFVRTEFIIWAIILLFMSNTDEPALNDVTELDDKRDFLGLMALTLLVVILLPLPETLLNVLNL
;
A
#
# COMPACT_ATOMS: atom_id res chain seq x y z
N ALA A 1 0.67 -12.33 -12.12
CA ALA A 1 0.87 -11.04 -11.45
C ALA A 1 -0.28 -10.69 -10.49
N ILE A 2 -1.50 -10.40 -10.98
CA ILE A 2 -2.58 -9.85 -10.12
C ILE A 2 -3.07 -10.79 -9.00
N ALA A 3 -3.10 -12.10 -9.24
CA ALA A 3 -3.66 -13.08 -8.29
C ALA A 3 -2.91 -13.16 -6.95
N GLY A 4 -1.59 -12.90 -6.93
CA GLY A 4 -0.78 -12.95 -5.71
C GLY A 4 -1.18 -11.84 -4.73
N PRO A 5 -1.00 -10.55 -5.10
CA PRO A 5 -1.30 -9.44 -4.20
C PRO A 5 -2.79 -9.37 -3.85
N LEU A 6 -3.70 -9.55 -4.82
CA LEU A 6 -5.14 -9.53 -4.52
C LEU A 6 -5.57 -10.71 -3.64
N GLY A 7 -5.03 -11.91 -3.88
CA GLY A 7 -5.34 -13.09 -3.05
C GLY A 7 -4.89 -12.91 -1.61
N GLY A 8 -3.68 -12.38 -1.40
CA GLY A 8 -3.18 -12.01 -0.07
C GLY A 8 -4.07 -10.95 0.58
N PHE A 9 -4.41 -9.89 -0.16
CA PHE A 9 -5.23 -8.78 0.34
C PHE A 9 -6.64 -9.21 0.78
N VAL A 10 -7.28 -10.12 0.03
CA VAL A 10 -8.61 -10.67 0.37
C VAL A 10 -8.60 -11.38 1.73
N ILE A 11 -7.49 -12.01 2.11
CA ILE A 11 -7.33 -12.65 3.43
C ILE A 11 -6.93 -11.61 4.48
N THR A 12 -6.05 -10.69 4.12
CA THR A 12 -5.54 -9.64 5.01
C THR A 12 -6.65 -8.71 5.50
N LEU A 13 -7.59 -8.30 4.65
CA LEU A 13 -8.61 -7.31 4.99
C LEU A 13 -9.54 -7.78 6.14
N PRO A 14 -10.14 -8.98 6.11
CA PRO A 14 -10.92 -9.49 7.25
C PRO A 14 -10.10 -9.63 8.53
N LEU A 15 -8.84 -10.09 8.43
CA LEU A 15 -7.95 -10.20 9.58
C LEU A 15 -7.59 -8.84 10.17
N LEU A 16 -7.46 -7.82 9.31
CA LEU A 16 -7.21 -6.45 9.73
C LEU A 16 -8.40 -5.90 10.49
N ILE A 17 -9.62 -6.04 9.95
CA ILE A 17 -10.85 -5.60 10.62
C ILE A 17 -11.00 -6.30 11.97
N TRP A 18 -10.79 -7.62 12.01
CA TRP A 18 -10.85 -8.35 13.27
C TRP A 18 -9.77 -7.91 14.25
N GLY A 19 -8.52 -7.77 13.82
CA GLY A 19 -7.43 -7.28 14.65
C GLY A 19 -7.69 -5.87 15.19
N LEU A 20 -8.23 -4.97 14.37
CA LEU A 20 -8.58 -3.60 14.76
C LEU A 20 -9.71 -3.61 15.80
N SER A 21 -10.72 -4.48 15.66
CA SER A 21 -11.78 -4.63 16.67
C SER A 21 -11.28 -5.12 18.04
N LEU A 22 -10.08 -5.69 18.09
CA LEU A 22 -9.39 -6.11 19.32
C LEU A 22 -8.34 -5.08 19.79
N SER A 23 -8.13 -4.00 19.04
CA SER A 23 -7.14 -2.97 19.33
C SER A 23 -7.76 -1.89 20.23
N GLU A 24 -6.91 -1.15 20.95
CA GLU A 24 -7.36 -0.10 21.87
C GLU A 24 -7.06 1.29 21.30
N VAL A 25 -7.99 2.22 21.44
CA VAL A 25 -7.77 3.62 21.09
C VAL A 25 -7.04 4.33 22.22
N VAL A 26 -5.96 5.03 21.88
CA VAL A 26 -5.09 5.76 22.81
C VAL A 26 -4.93 7.21 22.36
N SER A 27 -4.48 8.10 23.24
CA SER A 27 -4.16 9.48 22.86
C SER A 27 -2.91 9.54 21.97
N VAL A 28 -2.90 10.45 20.99
CA VAL A 28 -1.70 10.73 20.19
C VAL A 28 -0.56 11.19 21.10
N THR A 29 0.61 10.60 20.92
CA THR A 29 1.88 10.99 21.53
C THR A 29 2.84 11.55 20.47
N GLU A 30 3.90 12.25 20.88
CA GLU A 30 4.95 12.76 19.97
C GLU A 30 5.62 11.67 19.12
N ASN A 31 5.62 10.42 19.61
CA ASN A 31 6.21 9.27 18.92
C ASN A 31 5.17 8.46 18.11
N SER A 32 3.96 8.98 17.92
CA SER A 32 2.96 8.30 17.10
C SER A 32 3.39 8.28 15.64
N GLY A 33 3.19 7.14 14.97
CA GLY A 33 3.61 7.03 13.58
C GLY A 33 3.46 5.62 13.02
N LEU A 34 3.95 5.45 11.80
CA LEU A 34 3.77 4.23 11.00
C LEU A 34 4.35 2.98 11.66
N LEU A 35 5.48 3.14 12.37
CA LEU A 35 6.27 2.05 12.96
C LEU A 35 6.06 1.88 14.47
N ASN A 36 5.22 2.72 15.10
CA ASN A 36 4.91 2.62 16.52
C ASN A 36 3.58 1.90 16.72
N PHE A 37 3.62 0.58 16.90
CA PHE A 37 2.40 -0.22 17.03
C PHE A 37 1.59 0.05 18.30
N ASN A 38 2.21 0.61 19.35
CA ASN A 38 1.50 0.96 20.58
C ASN A 38 0.78 2.31 20.48
N SER A 39 1.13 3.13 19.49
CA SER A 39 0.59 4.47 19.24
C SER A 39 0.56 4.70 17.73
N PHE A 40 -0.10 3.79 17.01
CA PHE A 40 -0.13 3.76 15.56
C PHE A 40 -1.07 4.85 15.04
N ASP A 41 -0.55 5.72 14.18
CA ASP A 41 -1.37 6.71 13.50
C ASP A 41 -1.86 6.13 12.15
N PRO A 42 -3.16 5.83 11.97
CA PRO A 42 -3.65 5.29 10.70
C PRO A 42 -3.69 6.31 9.56
N ARG A 43 -3.48 7.61 9.81
CA ARG A 43 -3.70 8.70 8.83
C ARG A 43 -2.60 8.85 7.79
N PHE A 44 -1.44 8.21 7.98
CA PHE A 44 -0.40 8.17 6.94
C PHE A 44 -0.86 7.44 5.67
N SER A 45 -1.93 6.65 5.75
CA SER A 45 -2.47 5.87 4.64
C SER A 45 -3.98 6.06 4.55
N LEU A 46 -4.47 6.45 3.37
CA LEU A 46 -5.91 6.57 3.10
C LEU A 46 -6.64 5.25 3.40
N PHE A 47 -6.07 4.11 2.99
CA PHE A 47 -6.60 2.78 3.29
C PHE A 47 -6.72 2.56 4.80
N MET A 48 -5.63 2.74 5.54
CA MET A 48 -5.62 2.48 6.99
C MET A 48 -6.57 3.41 7.73
N ALA A 49 -6.63 4.69 7.36
CA ALA A 49 -7.53 5.65 7.98
C ALA A 49 -9.00 5.26 7.78
N VAL A 50 -9.39 4.89 6.56
CA VAL A 50 -10.78 4.50 6.25
C VAL A 50 -11.15 3.20 6.95
N VAL A 51 -10.33 2.15 6.87
CA VAL A 51 -10.63 0.86 7.50
C VAL A 51 -10.67 0.98 9.02
N SER A 52 -9.74 1.74 9.61
CA SER A 52 -9.72 1.99 11.06
C SER A 52 -10.95 2.79 11.49
N LYS A 53 -11.34 3.83 10.74
CA LYS A 53 -12.55 4.62 11.05
C LYS A 53 -13.83 3.81 10.94
N ILE A 54 -13.94 2.95 9.93
CA ILE A 54 -15.11 2.05 9.78
C ILE A 54 -15.18 1.07 10.94
N THR A 55 -14.03 0.56 11.41
CA THR A 55 -13.99 -0.48 12.46
C THR A 55 -14.18 0.09 13.86
N LEU A 56 -13.50 1.19 14.19
CA LEU A 56 -13.48 1.81 15.54
C LEU A 56 -14.51 2.93 15.70
N GLY A 57 -15.09 3.41 14.59
CA GLY A 57 -16.18 4.38 14.60
C GLY A 57 -15.83 5.71 15.26
N ALA A 58 -16.63 6.09 16.26
CA ALA A 58 -16.49 7.37 16.96
C ALA A 58 -15.33 7.41 17.94
N GLU A 59 -14.78 6.26 18.34
CA GLU A 59 -13.64 6.20 19.26
C GLU A 59 -12.37 6.76 18.61
N LEU A 60 -12.20 6.53 17.29
CA LEU A 60 -11.09 7.09 16.53
C LEU A 60 -11.40 8.53 16.09
N GLY A 61 -10.80 9.50 16.78
CA GLY A 61 -10.89 10.95 16.49
C GLY A 61 -9.53 11.61 16.22
N ALA A 62 -9.54 12.93 16.01
CA ALA A 62 -8.37 13.71 15.58
C ALA A 62 -7.17 13.70 16.57
N ASP A 63 -7.41 13.49 17.86
CA ASP A 63 -6.35 13.44 18.88
C ASP A 63 -6.05 12.02 19.36
N THR A 64 -6.44 11.01 18.56
CA THR A 64 -6.29 9.59 18.90
C THR A 64 -5.39 8.83 17.93
N ALA A 65 -4.71 7.83 18.49
CA ALA A 65 -3.91 6.81 17.82
C ALA A 65 -4.42 5.42 18.25
N ILE A 66 -3.82 4.36 17.72
CA ILE A 66 -4.27 2.98 17.96
C ILE A 66 -3.13 2.17 18.58
N ASN A 67 -3.39 1.57 19.74
CA ASN A 67 -2.56 0.50 20.26
C ASN A 67 -2.97 -0.82 19.59
N LEU A 68 -2.22 -1.21 18.57
CA LEU A 68 -2.55 -2.32 17.69
C LEU A 68 -2.41 -3.67 18.41
N HIS A 69 -3.49 -4.45 18.37
CA HIS A 69 -3.44 -5.86 18.75
C HIS A 69 -2.47 -6.62 17.83
N PRO A 70 -1.74 -7.65 18.29
CA PRO A 70 -0.79 -8.42 17.46
C PRO A 70 -1.38 -8.96 16.15
N MET A 71 -2.68 -9.28 16.16
CA MET A 71 -3.41 -9.67 14.95
C MET A 71 -3.54 -8.53 13.94
N ALA A 72 -3.81 -7.30 14.40
CA ALA A 72 -3.85 -6.12 13.56
C ALA A 72 -2.47 -5.81 12.99
N ILE A 73 -1.40 -5.97 13.78
CA ILE A 73 -0.02 -5.80 13.32
C ILE A 73 0.29 -6.80 12.19
N ALA A 74 -0.02 -8.08 12.38
CA ALA A 74 0.20 -9.11 11.37
C ALA A 74 -0.56 -8.81 10.06
N ALA A 75 -1.82 -8.38 10.16
CA ALA A 75 -2.61 -7.99 9.00
C ALA A 75 -2.06 -6.71 8.33
N TYR A 76 -1.67 -5.71 9.11
CA TYR A 76 -1.06 -4.49 8.61
C TYR A 76 0.25 -4.78 7.85
N LEU A 77 1.10 -5.67 8.35
CA LEU A 77 2.28 -6.14 7.62
C LEU A 77 1.90 -6.85 6.30
N GLY A 78 0.79 -7.58 6.26
CA GLY A 78 0.23 -8.13 5.03
C GLY A 78 -0.18 -7.05 4.01
N VAL A 79 -0.73 -5.93 4.46
CA VAL A 79 -1.06 -4.77 3.62
C VAL A 79 0.22 -4.14 3.06
N ILE A 80 1.27 -3.98 3.88
CA ILE A 80 2.60 -3.51 3.47
C ILE A 80 3.17 -4.43 2.38
N VAL A 81 3.15 -5.75 2.58
CA VAL A 81 3.65 -6.73 1.59
C VAL A 81 2.85 -6.65 0.28
N THR A 82 1.53 -6.52 0.38
CA THR A 82 0.66 -6.33 -0.79
C THR A 82 1.05 -5.08 -1.57
N ALA A 83 1.19 -3.94 -0.89
CA ALA A 83 1.59 -2.70 -1.54
C ALA A 83 3.00 -2.79 -2.14
N LEU A 84 3.95 -3.45 -1.48
CA LEU A 84 5.30 -3.65 -2.03
C LEU A 84 5.22 -4.46 -3.33
N ASN A 85 4.46 -5.56 -3.34
CA ASN A 85 4.29 -6.37 -4.54
C ASN A 85 3.56 -5.65 -5.66
N LEU A 86 2.70 -4.67 -5.35
CA LEU A 86 2.02 -3.87 -6.35
C LEU A 86 2.84 -2.69 -6.89
N MET A 87 4.00 -2.38 -6.31
CA MET A 87 4.88 -1.33 -6.84
C MET A 87 5.25 -1.66 -8.30
N PRO A 88 5.16 -0.69 -9.22
CA PRO A 88 5.36 -0.93 -10.64
C PRO A 88 6.85 -0.98 -11.01
N VAL A 89 7.61 -1.87 -10.38
CA VAL A 89 9.09 -1.89 -10.43
C VAL A 89 9.60 -3.32 -10.61
N GLY A 90 10.32 -3.56 -11.71
CA GLY A 90 11.08 -4.78 -11.91
C GLY A 90 10.24 -6.05 -11.79
N GLN A 91 10.77 -7.04 -11.06
CA GLN A 91 10.18 -8.37 -10.88
C GLN A 91 8.97 -8.41 -9.92
N LEU A 92 8.57 -7.26 -9.35
CA LEU A 92 7.37 -7.19 -8.53
C LEU A 92 6.13 -7.46 -9.39
N ASP A 93 5.06 -7.95 -8.77
CA ASP A 93 3.80 -8.19 -9.49
C ASP A 93 3.29 -6.92 -10.18
N GLY A 94 3.48 -5.74 -9.58
CA GLY A 94 3.18 -4.45 -10.19
C GLY A 94 3.99 -4.14 -11.44
N GLY A 95 5.26 -4.55 -11.49
CA GLY A 95 6.12 -4.43 -12.67
C GLY A 95 5.57 -5.28 -13.81
N HIS A 96 5.23 -6.54 -13.53
CA HIS A 96 4.59 -7.43 -14.50
C HIS A 96 3.20 -6.93 -14.96
N ILE A 97 2.42 -6.30 -14.08
CA ILE A 97 1.12 -5.68 -14.44
C ILE A 97 1.34 -4.58 -15.45
N VAL A 98 2.23 -3.63 -15.17
CA VAL A 98 2.52 -2.51 -16.05
C VAL A 98 3.17 -2.96 -17.36
N HIS A 99 4.03 -3.98 -17.31
CA HIS A 99 4.60 -4.63 -18.48
C HIS A 99 3.52 -5.19 -19.39
N ALA A 100 2.59 -5.96 -18.84
CA ALA A 100 1.52 -6.57 -19.63
C ALA A 100 0.58 -5.52 -20.24
N MET A 101 0.32 -4.40 -19.55
CA MET A 101 -0.59 -3.34 -20.01
C MET A 101 0.03 -2.39 -21.04
N TYR A 102 1.31 -2.04 -20.89
CA TYR A 102 1.93 -0.95 -21.65
C TYR A 102 3.19 -1.37 -22.43
N GLY A 103 3.56 -2.65 -22.36
CA GLY A 103 4.75 -3.21 -22.98
C GLY A 103 6.04 -2.88 -22.23
N GLN A 104 7.11 -3.63 -22.57
CA GLN A 104 8.39 -3.61 -21.86
C GLN A 104 9.02 -2.22 -21.74
N ARG A 105 9.01 -1.44 -22.83
CA ARG A 105 9.66 -0.12 -22.84
C ARG A 105 8.98 0.85 -21.88
N THR A 106 7.65 0.91 -21.90
CA THR A 106 6.88 1.81 -21.06
C THR A 106 6.96 1.37 -19.59
N ALA A 107 6.91 0.07 -19.32
CA ALA A 107 7.05 -0.47 -17.97
C ALA A 107 8.41 -0.16 -17.35
N MET A 108 9.51 -0.27 -18.12
CA MET A 108 10.82 0.17 -17.65
C MET A 108 10.83 1.66 -17.27
N ILE A 109 10.21 2.53 -18.07
CA ILE A 109 10.13 3.96 -17.76
C ILE A 109 9.31 4.18 -16.48
N ILE A 110 8.15 3.54 -16.36
CA ILE A 110 7.27 3.62 -15.18
C ILE A 110 8.01 3.15 -13.93
N GLY A 111 8.77 2.06 -14.00
CA GLY A 111 9.56 1.56 -12.87
C GLY A 111 10.66 2.51 -12.43
N GLN A 112 11.36 3.15 -13.37
CA GLN A 112 12.36 4.16 -13.03
C GLN A 112 11.74 5.41 -12.42
N VAL A 113 10.59 5.85 -12.93
CA VAL A 113 9.83 6.97 -12.35
C VAL A 113 9.33 6.61 -10.95
N ALA A 114 8.78 5.42 -10.74
CA ALA A 114 8.30 4.97 -9.43
C ALA A 114 9.42 4.90 -8.39
N ARG A 115 10.62 4.43 -8.77
CA ARG A 115 11.81 4.47 -7.90
C ARG A 115 12.21 5.87 -7.53
N LEU A 116 12.28 6.77 -8.50
CA LEU A 116 12.65 8.16 -8.26
C LEU A 116 11.63 8.85 -7.35
N LEU A 117 10.33 8.65 -7.61
CA LEU A 117 9.26 9.19 -6.77
C LEU A 117 9.32 8.63 -5.36
N MET A 118 9.53 7.32 -5.19
CA MET A 118 9.67 6.72 -3.87
C MET A 118 10.90 7.25 -3.13
N LEU A 119 12.03 7.45 -3.83
CA LEU A 119 13.23 8.02 -3.26
C LEU A 119 12.99 9.46 -2.78
N VAL A 120 12.37 10.30 -3.60
CA VAL A 120 11.97 11.67 -3.22
C VAL A 120 11.00 11.66 -2.04
N PHE A 121 10.02 10.75 -2.06
CA PHE A 121 9.05 10.61 -0.99
C PHE A 121 9.69 10.20 0.33
N ALA A 122 10.70 9.32 0.30
CA ALA A 122 11.45 8.90 1.47
C ALA A 122 12.25 10.03 2.14
N PHE A 123 12.62 11.09 1.41
CA PHE A 123 13.22 12.30 2.00
C PHE A 123 12.19 13.17 2.74
N VAL A 124 10.92 13.12 2.33
CA VAL A 124 9.82 13.80 3.02
C VAL A 124 9.34 12.97 4.21
N ARG A 125 9.34 11.64 4.07
CA ARG A 125 8.85 10.67 5.05
C ARG A 125 9.87 9.56 5.25
N THR A 126 10.73 9.75 6.25
CA THR A 126 11.86 8.86 6.58
C THR A 126 11.47 7.38 6.73
N GLU A 127 10.21 7.11 7.11
CA GLU A 127 9.61 5.78 7.22
C GLU A 127 9.71 4.95 5.91
N PHE A 128 9.75 5.62 4.75
CA PHE A 128 9.81 4.99 3.44
C PHE A 128 11.24 4.79 2.91
N ILE A 129 12.28 5.13 3.68
CA ILE A 129 13.69 4.91 3.26
C ILE A 129 13.95 3.43 2.98
N ILE A 130 13.43 2.52 3.82
CA ILE A 130 13.61 1.08 3.62
C ILE A 130 12.98 0.65 2.28
N TRP A 131 11.80 1.19 1.96
CA TRP A 131 11.13 0.93 0.68
C TRP A 131 11.95 1.46 -0.50
N ALA A 132 12.44 2.70 -0.42
CA ALA A 132 13.28 3.27 -1.46
C ALA A 132 14.54 2.42 -1.70
N ILE A 133 15.21 1.96 -0.63
CA ILE A 133 16.38 1.07 -0.71
C ILE A 133 16.01 -0.24 -1.42
N ILE A 134 14.95 -0.93 -0.98
CA ILE A 134 14.50 -2.19 -1.58
C ILE A 134 14.27 -2.02 -3.09
N LEU A 135 13.58 -0.95 -3.49
CA LEU A 135 13.26 -0.70 -4.89
C LEU A 135 14.47 -0.28 -5.74
N LEU A 136 15.48 0.37 -5.14
CA LEU A 136 16.72 0.72 -5.84
C LEU A 136 17.56 -0.52 -6.21
N PHE A 137 17.57 -1.53 -5.34
CA PHE A 137 18.30 -2.78 -5.58
C PHE A 137 17.52 -3.82 -6.40
N MET A 138 16.24 -3.59 -6.65
CA MET A 138 15.45 -4.44 -7.55
C MET A 138 15.98 -4.38 -8.98
N SER A 139 16.07 -5.53 -9.64
CA SER A 139 16.44 -5.58 -11.06
C SER A 139 15.29 -5.07 -11.95
N ASN A 140 15.63 -4.40 -13.05
CA ASN A 140 14.67 -4.03 -14.12
C ASN A 140 14.53 -5.11 -15.19
N THR A 141 15.30 -6.20 -15.08
CA THR A 141 15.40 -7.19 -16.14
C THR A 141 14.28 -8.21 -16.00
N ASP A 142 13.24 -8.03 -16.79
CA ASP A 142 12.34 -9.11 -17.14
C ASP A 142 12.91 -9.84 -18.36
N GLU A 143 12.99 -11.17 -18.29
CA GLU A 143 13.20 -12.01 -19.46
C GLU A 143 12.03 -11.76 -20.42
N PRO A 144 12.27 -11.58 -21.75
CA PRO A 144 11.19 -11.37 -22.70
C PRO A 144 10.18 -12.50 -22.55
N ALA A 145 8.95 -12.18 -22.17
CA ALA A 145 7.94 -13.20 -22.07
C ALA A 145 7.71 -13.76 -23.46
N LEU A 146 7.77 -15.09 -23.63
CA LEU A 146 7.41 -15.76 -24.89
C LEU A 146 5.99 -15.38 -25.39
N ASN A 147 5.18 -14.77 -24.51
CA ASN A 147 3.79 -14.35 -24.72
C ASN A 147 3.59 -12.86 -25.02
N ASP A 148 4.63 -12.09 -25.34
CA ASP A 148 4.51 -10.68 -25.80
C ASP A 148 3.67 -10.49 -27.09
N VAL A 149 3.14 -11.57 -27.65
CA VAL A 149 2.26 -11.61 -28.82
C VAL A 149 0.76 -11.61 -28.49
N THR A 150 0.36 -11.73 -27.23
CA THR A 150 -1.07 -11.73 -26.85
C THR A 150 -1.45 -10.41 -26.19
N GLU A 151 -2.23 -9.59 -26.89
CA GLU A 151 -2.84 -8.40 -26.30
C GLU A 151 -3.73 -8.77 -25.10
N LEU A 152 -3.75 -7.92 -24.08
CA LEU A 152 -4.64 -8.10 -22.94
C LEU A 152 -6.09 -7.80 -23.33
N ASP A 153 -7.01 -8.66 -22.91
CA ASP A 153 -8.45 -8.36 -22.97
C ASP A 153 -8.79 -7.20 -21.99
N ASP A 154 -9.77 -6.35 -22.33
CA ASP A 154 -10.21 -5.17 -21.55
C ASP A 154 -10.41 -5.45 -20.04
N LYS A 155 -10.82 -6.67 -19.68
CA LYS A 155 -11.02 -7.08 -18.27
C LYS A 155 -9.71 -7.14 -17.48
N ARG A 156 -8.62 -7.57 -18.11
CA ARG A 156 -7.31 -7.72 -17.47
C ARG A 156 -6.67 -6.36 -17.23
N ASP A 157 -6.84 -5.43 -18.17
CA ASP A 157 -6.44 -4.03 -18.01
C ASP A 157 -7.18 -3.37 -16.85
N PHE A 158 -8.50 -3.58 -16.77
CA PHE A 158 -9.29 -3.07 -15.64
C PHE A 158 -8.78 -3.61 -14.29
N LEU A 159 -8.51 -4.93 -14.20
CA LEU A 159 -7.96 -5.52 -12.97
C LEU A 159 -6.56 -4.99 -12.63
N GLY A 160 -5.72 -4.75 -13.65
CA GLY A 160 -4.41 -4.12 -13.48
C GLY A 160 -4.52 -2.70 -12.93
N LEU A 161 -5.40 -1.88 -13.50
CA LEU A 161 -5.69 -0.52 -13.01
C LEU A 161 -6.25 -0.54 -11.58
N MET A 162 -7.14 -1.46 -11.26
CA MET A 162 -7.68 -1.61 -9.90
C MET A 162 -6.57 -1.97 -8.89
N ALA A 163 -5.63 -2.84 -9.28
CA ALA A 163 -4.49 -3.20 -8.44
C ALA A 163 -3.53 -2.01 -8.23
N LEU A 164 -3.24 -1.23 -9.27
CA LEU A 164 -2.44 0.00 -9.14
C LEU A 164 -3.17 1.08 -8.34
N THR A 165 -4.50 1.15 -8.44
CA THR A 165 -5.32 2.05 -7.62
C THR A 165 -5.25 1.65 -6.14
N LEU A 166 -5.32 0.35 -5.85
CA LEU A 166 -5.16 -0.16 -4.49
C LEU A 166 -3.80 0.23 -3.89
N LEU A 167 -2.72 0.13 -4.66
CA LEU A 167 -1.40 0.61 -4.25
C LEU A 167 -1.45 2.09 -3.83
N VAL A 168 -2.02 2.95 -4.69
CA VAL A 168 -2.11 4.39 -4.42
C VAL A 168 -2.90 4.66 -3.14
N VAL A 169 -4.01 3.95 -2.94
CA VAL A 169 -4.87 4.07 -1.74
C VAL A 169 -4.15 3.59 -0.48
N ILE A 170 -3.28 2.59 -0.57
CA ILE A 170 -2.46 2.14 0.58
C ILE A 170 -1.32 3.11 0.87
N LEU A 171 -0.63 3.62 -0.17
CA LEU A 171 0.60 4.38 0.00
C LEU A 171 0.37 5.85 0.35
N LEU A 172 -0.66 6.47 -0.22
CA LEU A 172 -0.88 7.91 -0.06
C LEU A 172 -1.56 8.24 1.28
N PRO A 173 -1.16 9.35 1.91
CA PRO A 173 -1.82 9.83 3.13
C PRO A 173 -3.25 10.28 2.88
N LEU A 174 -4.05 10.27 3.94
CA LEU A 174 -5.43 10.75 3.90
C LEU A 174 -5.46 12.24 3.53
N PRO A 175 -6.14 12.65 2.43
CA PRO A 175 -6.30 14.05 2.08
C PRO A 175 -7.03 14.86 3.15
N GLU A 176 -6.69 16.14 3.30
CA GLU A 176 -7.31 17.06 4.28
C GLU A 176 -8.84 17.17 4.14
N THR A 177 -9.35 17.10 2.90
CA THR A 177 -10.80 17.11 2.66
C THR A 177 -11.49 15.91 3.29
N LEU A 178 -10.85 14.74 3.28
CA LEU A 178 -11.40 13.52 3.86
C LEU A 178 -11.16 13.43 5.37
N LEU A 179 -10.07 14.02 5.90
CA LEU A 179 -9.86 14.16 7.35
C LEU A 179 -11.07 14.83 8.02
N ASN A 180 -11.48 15.98 7.48
CA ASN A 180 -12.64 16.72 7.99
C ASN A 180 -13.95 15.93 7.89
N VAL A 181 -14.18 15.23 6.77
CA VAL A 181 -15.41 14.43 6.58
C VAL A 181 -15.46 13.24 7.54
N LEU A 182 -14.31 12.64 7.84
CA LEU A 182 -14.21 11.48 8.73
C LEU A 182 -14.06 11.86 10.21
N ASN A 183 -13.99 13.15 10.55
CA ASN A 183 -13.68 13.65 11.89
C ASN A 183 -12.38 13.02 12.43
N LEU A 184 -11.31 13.09 11.63
CA LEU A 184 -9.94 12.63 11.91
C LEU A 184 -8.94 13.78 11.80
#